data_AF-A0A816M2Z6-F1
#
_entry.id   AF-A0A816M2Z6-F1
#
_cell.length_a   1.000
_cell.length_b   1.000
_cell.length_c   1.000
_cell.angle_alpha   90.00
_cell.angle_beta   90.00
_cell.angle_gamma   90.00
#
_symmetry.space_group_name_H-M   'P 1'
#
loop_
_entity.id
_entity.type
_entity.pdbx_description
1 polymer ?
#
loop_
_entity_poly.entity_id
_entity_poly.type
_entity_poly.pdbx_seq_one_letter_code
_entity_poly.pdbx_strand_id
1 'polypeptide(L)'
;MKYSCVELNDLPDEILLIIFKKLDNLEVLYSFQGVNERLNTIMHDPIFTSRLSFPQLSFNKYIKKFSSDIILNRFCSQILPTIRTKITWLDLESEFMRNILDAADYPKLYALGLYNVEEETAKCLFTDERLVSSIFKNQISTLIISIDPDKNERSTMNNICNHVFTVFINLTHLTFYDAAIKEKFQI
;
A
#
# COMPACT_ATOMS: atom_id res chain seq x y z
N MET A 1 3.26 21.60 -40.86
CA MET A 1 3.47 20.35 -40.08
C MET A 1 2.10 19.76 -39.78
N LYS A 2 1.78 18.57 -40.29
CA LYS A 2 0.60 17.82 -39.84
C LYS A 2 1.00 17.05 -38.59
N TYR A 3 0.47 17.43 -37.45
CA TYR A 3 0.56 16.59 -36.25
C TYR A 3 -0.42 15.43 -36.44
N SER A 4 0.10 14.21 -36.38
CA SER A 4 -0.69 13.00 -36.24
C SER A 4 -1.03 12.86 -34.76
N CYS A 5 -2.28 13.11 -34.38
CA CYS A 5 -2.76 12.74 -33.04
C CYS A 5 -2.94 11.23 -33.03
N VAL A 6 -2.09 10.52 -32.30
CA VAL A 6 -2.32 9.10 -31.97
C VAL A 6 -3.24 9.09 -30.75
N GLU A 7 -4.40 8.44 -30.85
CA GLU A 7 -5.26 8.29 -29.69
C GLU A 7 -4.68 7.26 -28.73
N LEU A 8 -4.88 7.45 -27.43
CA LEU A 8 -4.39 6.50 -26.41
C LEU A 8 -4.95 5.09 -26.66
N ASN A 9 -6.19 4.99 -27.16
CA ASN A 9 -6.84 3.73 -27.48
C ASN A 9 -6.23 3.02 -28.71
N ASP A 10 -5.44 3.70 -29.53
CA ASP A 10 -4.76 3.10 -30.69
C ASP A 10 -3.43 2.44 -30.31
N LEU A 11 -2.89 2.75 -29.13
CA LEU A 11 -1.64 2.18 -28.65
C LEU A 11 -1.85 0.71 -28.25
N PRO A 12 -0.87 -0.19 -28.47
CA PRO A 12 -0.89 -1.55 -27.92
C PRO A 12 -0.87 -1.59 -26.40
N ASP A 13 -1.36 -2.68 -25.80
CA ASP A 13 -1.44 -2.86 -24.34
C ASP A 13 -0.06 -2.71 -23.68
N GLU A 14 1.00 -3.22 -24.30
CA GLU A 14 2.37 -3.16 -23.78
C GLU A 14 2.86 -1.72 -23.65
N ILE A 15 2.49 -0.85 -24.60
CA ILE A 15 2.86 0.57 -24.57
C ILE A 15 2.06 1.28 -23.47
N LEU A 16 0.77 0.96 -23.33
CA LEU A 16 -0.07 1.48 -22.25
C LEU A 16 0.47 1.09 -20.88
N LEU A 17 0.87 -0.17 -20.69
CA LEU A 17 1.49 -0.66 -19.47
C LEU A 17 2.77 0.12 -19.13
N ILE A 18 3.62 0.38 -20.13
CA ILE A 18 4.86 1.16 -19.94
C ILE A 18 4.53 2.59 -19.49
N ILE A 19 3.54 3.23 -20.11
CA ILE A 19 3.13 4.60 -19.78
C ILE A 19 2.54 4.63 -18.37
N PHE A 20 1.57 3.77 -18.07
CA PHE A 20 0.85 3.76 -16.80
C PHE A 20 1.74 3.36 -15.63
N LYS A 21 2.76 2.51 -15.84
CA LYS A 21 3.76 2.18 -14.80
C LYS A 21 4.55 3.41 -14.32
N LYS A 22 4.58 4.50 -15.10
CA LYS A 22 5.22 5.77 -14.70
C LYS A 22 4.32 6.66 -13.85
N LEU A 23 3.04 6.30 -13.71
CA LEU A 23 2.06 7.02 -12.91
C LEU A 23 1.91 6.35 -11.54
N ASP A 24 1.27 7.04 -10.61
CA ASP A 24 0.91 6.47 -9.32
C ASP A 24 -0.13 5.35 -9.51
N ASN A 25 0.15 4.16 -8.99
CA ASN A 25 -0.71 3.00 -9.18
C ASN A 25 -2.13 3.23 -8.63
N LEU A 26 -2.29 3.96 -7.53
CA LEU A 26 -3.61 4.24 -6.97
C LEU A 26 -4.38 5.23 -7.83
N GLU A 27 -3.73 6.29 -8.31
CA GLU A 27 -4.34 7.25 -9.23
C GLU A 27 -4.79 6.59 -10.54
N VAL A 28 -3.96 5.70 -11.10
CA VAL A 28 -4.31 4.92 -12.31
C VAL A 28 -5.52 4.04 -12.05
N LEU A 29 -5.48 3.23 -10.99
CA LEU A 29 -6.56 2.31 -10.65
C LEU A 29 -7.87 3.06 -10.38
N TYR A 30 -7.80 4.21 -9.72
CA TYR A 30 -8.97 5.04 -9.47
C TYR A 30 -9.51 5.69 -10.75
N SER A 31 -8.64 6.24 -11.59
CA SER A 31 -9.04 7.04 -12.75
C SER A 31 -9.59 6.19 -13.89
N PHE A 32 -9.13 4.95 -14.03
CA PHE A 32 -9.52 4.09 -15.14
C PHE A 32 -10.68 3.15 -14.82
N GLN A 33 -11.07 3.05 -13.54
CA GLN A 33 -12.19 2.20 -13.15
C GLN A 33 -13.48 2.63 -13.87
N GLY A 34 -14.00 1.76 -14.72
CA GLY A 34 -15.26 1.99 -15.44
C GLY A 34 -15.15 2.93 -16.64
N VAL A 35 -13.94 3.29 -17.07
CA VAL A 35 -13.75 4.13 -18.27
C VAL A 35 -14.02 3.34 -19.55
N ASN A 36 -13.35 2.20 -19.73
CA ASN A 36 -13.66 1.24 -20.80
C ASN A 36 -13.18 -0.18 -20.42
N GLU A 37 -13.71 -1.19 -21.12
CA GLU A 37 -13.44 -2.60 -20.83
C GLU A 37 -11.96 -2.99 -20.98
N ARG A 38 -11.29 -2.41 -21.97
CA ARG A 38 -9.87 -2.67 -22.24
C ARG A 38 -8.98 -2.16 -21.10
N LEU A 39 -9.17 -0.92 -20.66
CA LEU A 39 -8.46 -0.32 -19.53
C LEU A 39 -8.79 -1.03 -18.23
N ASN A 40 -10.04 -1.45 -18.01
CA ASN A 40 -10.39 -2.29 -16.86
C ASN A 40 -9.59 -3.60 -16.86
N THR A 41 -9.41 -4.23 -18.03
CA THR A 41 -8.59 -5.44 -18.17
C THR A 41 -7.12 -5.17 -17.87
N ILE A 42 -6.57 -4.05 -18.38
CA ILE A 42 -5.18 -3.62 -18.12
C ILE A 42 -4.95 -3.33 -16.62
N MET A 43 -5.91 -2.68 -15.95
CA MET A 43 -5.82 -2.40 -14.50
C MET A 43 -5.70 -3.65 -13.64
N HIS A 44 -6.16 -4.79 -14.16
CA HIS A 44 -6.08 -6.08 -13.50
C HIS A 44 -4.71 -6.77 -13.69
N ASP A 45 -3.79 -6.15 -14.43
CA ASP A 45 -2.44 -6.67 -14.61
C ASP A 45 -1.66 -6.68 -13.27
N PRO A 46 -0.84 -7.72 -13.00
CA PRO A 46 -0.02 -7.78 -11.79
C PRO A 46 0.91 -6.57 -11.59
N ILE A 47 1.30 -5.86 -12.65
CA ILE A 47 2.17 -4.69 -12.56
C ILE A 47 1.56 -3.56 -11.71
N PHE A 48 0.22 -3.45 -11.70
CA PHE A 48 -0.49 -2.46 -10.89
C PHE A 48 -1.06 -3.04 -9.60
N THR A 49 -1.37 -4.34 -9.59
CA THR A 49 -2.16 -4.95 -8.52
C THR A 49 -1.37 -5.77 -7.52
N SER A 50 -0.15 -6.20 -7.85
CA SER A 50 0.67 -7.03 -6.94
C SER A 50 1.17 -6.25 -5.72
N ARG A 51 1.61 -5.00 -5.94
CA ARG A 51 2.08 -4.10 -4.89
C ARG A 51 1.28 -2.80 -4.94
N LEU A 52 0.51 -2.54 -3.89
CA LEU A 52 -0.17 -1.26 -3.72
C LEU A 52 0.54 -0.44 -2.65
N SER A 53 0.73 0.83 -2.96
CA SER A 53 1.43 1.78 -2.11
C SER A 53 0.52 2.96 -1.81
N PHE A 54 -0.08 2.92 -0.63
CA PHE A 54 -0.85 4.01 -0.03
C PHE A 54 -0.02 5.06 0.74
N PRO A 55 1.29 4.91 1.03
CA PRO A 55 2.07 6.01 1.54
C PRO A 55 2.27 7.06 0.46
N GLN A 56 2.05 8.30 0.83
CA GLN A 56 2.24 9.40 -0.09
C GLN A 56 3.73 9.67 -0.29
N LEU A 57 4.31 9.13 -1.35
CA LEU A 57 5.62 9.56 -1.83
C LEU A 57 5.45 10.87 -2.59
N SER A 58 5.48 11.99 -1.88
CA SER A 58 5.62 13.30 -2.50
C SER A 58 7.06 13.47 -3.00
N PHE A 59 7.24 13.54 -4.32
CA PHE A 59 8.54 13.86 -4.93
C PHE A 59 9.06 15.27 -4.60
N ASN A 60 8.32 16.12 -3.86
CA ASN A 60 8.66 17.54 -3.67
C ASN A 60 8.35 18.10 -2.26
N LYS A 61 8.44 17.30 -1.19
CA LYS A 61 8.26 17.76 0.22
C LYS A 61 6.90 18.34 0.61
N TYR A 62 5.97 18.53 -0.33
CA TYR A 62 4.59 18.87 -0.04
C TYR A 62 3.77 17.59 -0.01
N ILE A 63 3.45 17.13 1.20
CA ILE A 63 2.49 16.05 1.43
C ILE A 63 1.13 16.57 0.95
N LYS A 64 0.71 16.21 -0.26
CA LYS A 64 -0.65 16.50 -0.72
C LYS A 64 -1.58 15.46 -0.12
N LYS A 65 -1.74 15.50 1.21
CA LYS A 65 -2.48 14.53 2.04
C LYS A 65 -3.60 13.92 1.21
N PHE A 66 -3.69 12.60 1.07
CA PHE A 66 -4.68 11.92 0.21
C PHE A 66 -6.03 12.62 0.35
N SER A 67 -6.34 13.54 -0.58
CA SER A 67 -7.03 14.80 -0.19
C SER A 67 -8.53 14.66 0.00
N SER A 68 -9.03 13.43 0.07
CA SER A 68 -10.36 13.17 0.56
C SER A 68 -10.48 11.73 1.03
N ASP A 69 -11.06 11.55 2.21
CA ASP A 69 -11.60 10.26 2.67
C ASP A 69 -12.52 9.64 1.62
N ILE A 70 -13.11 10.45 0.74
CA ILE A 70 -13.96 10.02 -0.38
C ILE A 70 -13.20 9.10 -1.35
N ILE A 71 -11.99 9.45 -1.78
CA ILE A 71 -11.22 8.62 -2.72
C ILE A 71 -10.84 7.31 -2.05
N LEU A 72 -10.36 7.37 -0.80
CA LEU A 72 -10.02 6.17 -0.04
C LEU A 72 -11.23 5.26 0.16
N ASN A 73 -12.36 5.80 0.62
CA ASN A 73 -13.60 5.04 0.83
C ASN A 73 -14.10 4.40 -0.47
N ARG A 74 -14.02 5.13 -1.59
CA ARG A 74 -14.36 4.58 -2.90
C ARG A 74 -13.38 3.48 -3.32
N PHE A 75 -12.09 3.67 -3.08
CA PHE A 75 -11.07 2.66 -3.37
C PHE A 75 -11.31 1.38 -2.55
N CYS A 76 -11.58 1.52 -1.24
CA CYS A 76 -11.91 0.42 -0.34
C CYS A 76 -13.17 -0.32 -0.74
N SER A 77 -14.22 0.40 -1.15
CA SER A 77 -15.53 -0.22 -1.45
C SER A 77 -15.66 -0.74 -2.88
N GLN A 78 -14.93 -0.18 -3.86
CA GLN A 78 -15.13 -0.49 -5.28
C GLN A 78 -13.92 -1.15 -5.93
N ILE A 79 -12.69 -0.80 -5.55
CA ILE A 79 -11.48 -1.26 -6.25
C ILE A 79 -10.89 -2.46 -5.52
N LEU A 80 -10.56 -2.31 -4.23
CA LEU A 80 -9.93 -3.38 -3.44
C LEU A 80 -10.65 -4.73 -3.55
N PRO A 81 -12.00 -4.82 -3.46
CA PRO A 81 -12.68 -6.11 -3.55
C PRO A 81 -12.43 -6.84 -4.88
N THR A 82 -12.20 -6.09 -5.97
CA THR A 82 -11.98 -6.64 -7.32
C THR A 82 -10.54 -7.11 -7.55
N ILE A 83 -9.56 -6.55 -6.84
CA ILE A 83 -8.12 -6.86 -7.03
C ILE A 83 -7.49 -7.60 -5.85
N ARG A 84 -8.21 -7.81 -4.74
CA ARG A 84 -7.68 -8.40 -3.48
C ARG A 84 -6.94 -9.72 -3.64
N THR A 85 -7.34 -10.56 -4.59
CA THR A 85 -6.72 -11.88 -4.85
C THR A 85 -5.40 -11.81 -5.63
N LYS A 86 -5.02 -10.61 -6.10
CA LYS A 86 -3.78 -10.33 -6.83
C LYS A 86 -2.77 -9.56 -6.00
N ILE A 87 -3.21 -8.92 -4.92
CA ILE A 87 -2.35 -8.17 -4.02
C ILE A 87 -1.47 -9.12 -3.22
N THR A 88 -0.17 -8.92 -3.32
CA THR A 88 0.85 -9.68 -2.60
C THR A 88 1.65 -8.81 -1.63
N TRP A 89 1.65 -7.50 -1.85
CA TRP A 89 2.35 -6.50 -1.04
C TRP A 89 1.46 -5.27 -0.82
N LEU A 90 1.35 -4.82 0.43
CA LEU A 90 0.71 -3.55 0.80
C LEU A 90 1.70 -2.65 1.52
N ASP A 91 1.90 -1.45 1.01
CA ASP A 91 2.55 -0.35 1.73
C ASP A 91 1.44 0.60 2.22
N LEU A 92 1.39 0.89 3.52
CA LEU A 92 0.30 1.63 4.17
C LEU A 92 0.86 2.68 5.13
N GLU A 93 0.25 3.86 5.16
CA GLU A 93 0.40 4.75 6.32
C GLU A 93 -0.47 4.24 7.47
N SER A 94 0.00 4.47 8.68
CA SER A 94 -0.67 4.05 9.91
C SER A 94 -2.12 4.56 9.99
N GLU A 95 -2.40 5.77 9.48
CA GLU A 95 -3.74 6.36 9.47
C GLU A 95 -4.76 5.63 8.57
N PHE A 96 -4.31 5.00 7.47
CA PHE A 96 -5.21 4.33 6.51
C PHE A 96 -5.30 2.83 6.71
N MET A 97 -4.40 2.28 7.50
CA MET A 97 -4.20 0.85 7.59
C MET A 97 -5.48 0.10 8.00
N ARG A 98 -6.23 0.57 9.00
CA ARG A 98 -7.49 -0.09 9.40
C ARG A 98 -8.49 -0.12 8.24
N ASN A 99 -8.69 1.01 7.56
CA ASN A 99 -9.64 1.11 6.45
C ASN A 99 -9.27 0.18 5.29
N ILE A 100 -7.97 0.02 5.00
CA ILE A 100 -7.50 -0.85 3.92
C ILE A 100 -7.60 -2.31 4.34
N LEU A 101 -7.04 -2.68 5.49
CA LEU A 101 -7.01 -4.07 5.94
C LEU A 101 -8.41 -4.64 6.21
N ASP A 102 -9.35 -3.81 6.67
CA ASP A 102 -10.74 -4.24 6.91
C ASP A 102 -11.60 -4.27 5.63
N ALA A 103 -11.16 -3.65 4.53
CA ALA A 103 -11.96 -3.55 3.31
C ALA A 103 -12.05 -4.86 2.53
N ALA A 104 -11.09 -5.76 2.67
CA ALA A 104 -11.02 -6.99 1.90
C ALA A 104 -10.20 -8.09 2.59
N ASP A 105 -10.45 -9.33 2.18
CA ASP A 105 -9.57 -10.45 2.48
C ASP A 105 -8.46 -10.53 1.40
N TYR A 106 -7.20 -10.65 1.83
CA TYR A 106 -6.03 -10.62 0.95
C TYR A 106 -5.30 -11.98 0.95
N PRO A 107 -5.84 -13.01 0.26
CA PRO A 107 -5.37 -14.38 0.41
C PRO A 107 -3.93 -14.63 -0.08
N LYS A 108 -3.33 -13.69 -0.82
CA LYS A 108 -1.95 -13.79 -1.32
C LYS A 108 -1.00 -12.76 -0.69
N LEU A 109 -1.47 -11.98 0.29
CA LEU A 109 -0.65 -10.96 0.94
C LEU A 109 0.42 -11.63 1.79
N TYR A 110 1.68 -11.48 1.39
CA TYR A 110 2.81 -12.02 2.15
C TYR A 110 3.74 -10.92 2.67
N ALA A 111 3.58 -9.69 2.18
CA ALA A 111 4.39 -8.55 2.58
C ALA A 111 3.54 -7.34 2.98
N LEU A 112 3.92 -6.71 4.09
CA LEU A 112 3.25 -5.52 4.62
C LEU A 112 4.30 -4.47 5.01
N GLY A 113 4.16 -3.26 4.49
CA GLY A 113 4.92 -2.09 4.91
C GLY A 113 4.02 -1.12 5.65
N LEU A 114 4.35 -0.80 6.90
CA LEU A 114 3.66 0.16 7.74
C LEU A 114 4.55 1.39 7.91
N TYR A 115 4.04 2.56 7.57
CA TYR A 115 4.78 3.81 7.58
C TYR A 115 4.16 4.84 8.51
N ASN A 116 5.00 5.73 9.03
CA ASN A 116 4.60 6.78 9.97
C ASN A 116 3.84 6.18 11.16
N VAL A 117 4.34 5.07 11.71
CA VAL A 117 3.67 4.39 12.83
C VAL A 117 3.92 5.18 14.11
N GLU A 118 2.85 5.77 14.63
CA GLU A 118 2.83 6.42 15.95
C GLU A 118 2.65 5.38 17.05
N GLU A 119 3.16 5.69 18.25
CA GLU A 119 3.10 4.81 19.42
C GLU A 119 1.69 4.24 19.68
N GLU A 120 0.67 5.09 19.68
CA GLU A 120 -0.72 4.69 19.97
C GLU A 120 -1.28 3.77 18.87
N THR A 121 -0.94 4.03 17.61
CA THR A 121 -1.32 3.15 16.49
C THR A 121 -0.59 1.82 16.58
N ALA A 122 0.69 1.82 16.97
CA ALA A 122 1.46 0.61 17.20
C ALA A 122 0.87 -0.23 18.34
N LYS A 123 0.52 0.41 19.46
CA LYS A 123 -0.18 -0.28 20.57
C LYS A 123 -1.48 -0.89 20.07
N CYS A 124 -2.33 -0.13 19.38
CA CYS A 124 -3.60 -0.64 18.83
C CYS A 124 -3.35 -1.83 17.89
N LEU A 125 -2.38 -1.71 16.98
CA LEU A 125 -2.00 -2.73 16.01
C LEU A 125 -1.65 -4.06 16.65
N PHE A 126 -0.81 -4.01 17.67
CA PHE A 126 -0.19 -5.22 18.18
C PHE A 126 -0.84 -5.75 19.46
N THR A 127 -1.80 -5.01 20.03
CA THR A 127 -2.61 -5.47 21.16
C THR A 127 -4.04 -5.84 20.75
N ASP A 128 -4.58 -5.27 19.66
CA ASP A 128 -5.88 -5.66 19.15
C ASP A 128 -5.77 -6.97 18.37
N GLU A 129 -6.09 -8.07 19.05
CA GLU A 129 -6.14 -9.40 18.43
C GLU A 129 -7.00 -9.40 17.15
N ARG A 130 -8.00 -8.53 16.99
CA ARG A 130 -8.87 -8.59 15.82
C ARG A 130 -8.18 -8.20 14.52
N LEU A 131 -7.27 -7.21 14.56
CA LEU A 131 -6.64 -6.65 13.37
C LEU A 131 -5.59 -7.58 12.76
N VAL A 132 -4.81 -8.29 13.59
CA VAL A 132 -3.65 -9.06 13.11
C VAL A 132 -3.79 -10.57 13.36
N SER A 133 -4.63 -11.01 14.32
CA SER A 133 -4.52 -12.39 14.82
C SER A 133 -5.13 -13.50 13.96
N SER A 134 -6.06 -13.22 13.03
CA SER A 134 -6.73 -14.29 12.28
C SER A 134 -6.34 -14.37 10.81
N ILE A 135 -6.22 -13.24 10.11
CA ILE A 135 -5.99 -13.22 8.65
C ILE A 135 -4.49 -13.23 8.34
N PHE A 136 -3.73 -12.32 8.95
CA PHE A 136 -2.35 -12.04 8.52
C PHE A 136 -1.28 -12.84 9.27
N LYS A 137 -1.60 -13.37 10.46
CA LYS A 137 -0.68 -14.05 11.38
C LYS A 137 0.23 -15.07 10.70
N ASN A 138 -0.35 -15.84 9.78
CA ASN A 138 0.31 -16.94 9.07
C ASN A 138 0.62 -16.61 7.60
N GLN A 139 0.19 -15.45 7.11
CA GLN A 139 0.37 -15.07 5.71
C GLN A 139 1.59 -14.18 5.51
N ILE A 140 1.83 -13.25 6.44
CA ILE A 140 2.91 -12.26 6.31
C ILE A 140 4.26 -12.89 6.65
N SER A 141 5.13 -12.95 5.65
CA SER A 141 6.54 -13.35 5.79
C SER A 141 7.49 -12.16 5.84
N THR A 142 7.05 -11.00 5.36
CA THR A 142 7.86 -9.77 5.29
C THR A 142 7.11 -8.60 5.91
N LEU A 143 7.68 -7.98 6.93
CA LEU A 143 7.13 -6.80 7.57
C LEU A 143 8.16 -5.66 7.55
N ILE A 144 7.75 -4.51 7.03
CA ILE A 144 8.52 -3.27 7.10
C ILE A 144 7.78 -2.34 8.04
N ILE A 145 8.47 -1.75 9.01
CA ILE A 145 7.91 -0.75 9.91
C ILE A 145 8.79 0.48 9.85
N SER A 146 8.19 1.62 9.52
CA SER A 146 8.83 2.91 9.60
C SER A 146 8.27 3.71 10.76
N ILE A 147 9.17 4.04 11.68
CA ILE A 147 8.88 4.76 12.92
C ILE A 147 9.65 6.07 12.87
N ASP A 148 9.00 7.16 13.27
CA ASP A 148 9.66 8.45 13.47
C ASP A 148 10.36 8.44 14.84
N PRO A 149 11.70 8.41 14.90
CA PRO A 149 12.43 8.29 16.16
C PRO A 149 12.30 9.53 17.03
N ASP A 150 12.04 10.71 16.45
CA ASP A 150 11.87 11.95 17.21
C ASP A 150 10.54 11.97 17.96
N LYS A 151 9.58 11.14 17.53
CA LYS A 151 8.24 11.03 18.13
C LYS A 151 8.06 9.83 19.06
N ASN A 152 9.01 8.91 19.11
CA ASN A 152 8.84 7.65 19.82
C ASN A 152 10.00 7.37 20.79
N GLU A 153 9.66 7.03 22.03
CA GLU A 153 10.67 6.62 23.01
C GLU A 153 11.29 5.26 22.64
N ARG A 154 12.53 5.03 23.09
CA ARG A 154 13.23 3.75 22.87
C ARG A 154 12.48 2.55 23.48
N SER A 155 11.75 2.77 24.56
CA SER A 155 10.82 1.82 25.20
C SER A 155 9.73 1.36 24.23
N THR A 156 9.18 2.29 23.44
CA THR A 156 8.12 2.04 22.46
C THR A 156 8.61 1.13 21.33
N MET A 157 9.81 1.33 20.81
CA MET A 157 10.39 0.42 19.81
C MET A 157 10.54 -1.01 20.34
N ASN A 158 11.04 -1.18 21.57
CA ASN A 158 11.18 -2.51 22.16
C ASN A 158 9.82 -3.20 22.32
N ASN A 159 8.80 -2.45 22.73
CA ASN A 159 7.44 -2.97 22.85
C ASN A 159 6.89 -3.39 21.48
N ILE A 160 7.05 -2.57 20.44
CA ILE A 160 6.64 -2.90 19.07
C ILE A 160 7.34 -4.18 18.60
N CYS A 161 8.66 -4.27 18.73
CA CYS A 161 9.43 -5.45 18.34
C CYS A 161 8.92 -6.72 19.03
N ASN A 162 8.74 -6.67 20.36
CA ASN A 162 8.29 -7.82 21.14
C ASN A 162 6.92 -8.31 20.68
N HIS A 163 5.99 -7.39 20.40
CA HIS A 163 4.67 -7.80 19.93
C HIS A 163 4.69 -8.30 18.49
N VAL A 164 5.48 -7.69 17.60
CA VAL A 164 5.63 -8.16 16.21
C VAL A 164 6.06 -9.63 16.17
N PHE A 165 7.07 -10.01 16.96
CA PHE A 165 7.53 -11.40 17.04
C PHE A 165 6.51 -12.35 17.69
N THR A 166 5.65 -11.83 18.57
CA THR A 166 4.58 -12.63 19.19
C THR A 166 3.42 -12.87 18.23
N VAL A 167 3.14 -11.88 17.37
CA VAL A 167 2.00 -11.89 16.46
C VAL A 167 2.34 -12.65 15.18
N PHE A 168 3.42 -12.34 14.46
CA PHE A 168 3.69 -12.93 13.16
C PHE A 168 4.55 -14.20 13.26
N ILE A 169 3.92 -15.37 13.07
CA ILE A 169 4.59 -16.68 13.22
C ILE A 169 5.51 -16.97 12.04
N ASN A 170 5.10 -16.56 10.83
CA ASN A 170 5.84 -16.84 9.60
C ASN A 170 6.80 -15.72 9.18
N LEU A 171 7.07 -14.76 10.08
CA LEU A 171 7.91 -13.62 9.79
C LEU A 171 9.35 -14.08 9.56
N THR A 172 9.84 -13.89 8.35
CA THR A 172 11.22 -14.22 7.93
C THR A 172 12.06 -12.97 7.77
N HIS A 173 11.43 -11.84 7.44
CA HIS A 173 12.09 -10.56 7.22
C HIS A 173 11.35 -9.48 8.01
N LEU A 174 12.07 -8.83 8.94
CA LEU A 174 11.61 -7.67 9.67
C LEU A 174 12.58 -6.53 9.42
N THR A 175 12.10 -5.39 8.97
CA THR A 175 12.95 -4.22 8.77
C THR A 175 12.36 -2.98 9.42
N PHE A 176 13.17 -2.33 10.23
CA PHE A 176 12.87 -1.03 10.81
C PHE A 176 13.62 0.06 10.06
N TYR A 177 12.91 1.08 9.63
CA TYR A 177 13.51 2.28 9.06
C TYR A 177 13.10 3.51 9.86
N ASP A 178 14.06 4.39 10.04
CA ASP A 178 13.77 5.77 10.41
C ASP A 178 12.96 6.41 9.28
N ALA A 179 11.79 6.97 9.62
CA ALA A 179 10.94 7.67 8.67
C ALA A 179 11.69 8.79 7.92
N ALA A 180 12.71 9.40 8.53
CA ALA A 180 13.57 10.40 7.92
C ALA A 180 14.47 9.83 6.78
N ILE A 181 14.67 8.52 6.71
CA ILE A 181 15.57 7.85 5.74
C ILE A 181 14.82 7.41 4.46
N LYS A 182 13.48 7.42 4.45
CA LYS A 182 12.66 6.91 3.33
C LYS A 182 12.94 7.59 1.98
N GLU A 183 13.49 8.81 1.97
CA GLU A 183 13.89 9.53 0.75
C GLU A 183 15.03 8.85 -0.04
N LYS A 184 15.81 7.93 0.56
CA LYS A 184 17.02 7.37 -0.08
C LYS A 184 16.86 6.01 -0.77
N PHE A 185 15.77 5.28 -0.53
CA PHE A 185 15.60 3.91 -1.04
C PHE A 185 14.35 3.81 -1.91
N GLN A 186 14.49 4.22 -3.17
CA GLN A 186 13.56 3.82 -4.24
C GLN A 186 13.89 2.36 -4.61
N ILE A 187 13.10 1.40 -4.10
CA ILE A 187 13.08 0.00 -4.57
C ILE A 187 11.73 -0.28 -5.24
#